data_AF-A0A509LCV9-F1
#
_entry.id   AF-A0A509LCV9-F1
#
_cell.length_a   1.000
_cell.length_b   1.000
_cell.length_c   1.000
_cell.angle_alpha   90.00
_cell.angle_beta   90.00
_cell.angle_gamma   90.00
#
_symmetry.space_group_name_H-M   'P 1'
#
loop_
_entity.id
_entity.type
_entity.pdbx_description
1 polymer ?
#
loop_
_entity_poly.entity_id
_entity_poly.type
_entity_poly.pdbx_seq_one_letter_code
_entity_poly.pdbx_strand_id
1 'polypeptide(L)'
;MEVLFNNFASGVLLLDILAGDTEISLDVGEGVFFPDPIEGVEYCVLVIEDISGIKEVVHMTKRTGDVLTCTRAQEGTIAQGYSAGSRIELRATAGFFTDFVDAGTY
;
A
#
# COMPACT_ATOMS: atom_id res chain seq x y z
N MET A 1 -10.87 12.01 -2.65
CA MET A 1 -9.88 11.17 -3.34
C MET A 1 -10.52 9.81 -3.48
N GLU A 2 -10.51 9.23 -4.68
CA GLU A 2 -11.16 7.94 -4.94
C GLU A 2 -10.26 6.77 -4.55
N VAL A 3 -10.84 5.67 -4.05
CA VAL A 3 -10.08 4.48 -3.66
C VAL A 3 -10.16 3.45 -4.78
N LEU A 4 -9.01 2.94 -5.22
CA LEU A 4 -8.89 1.90 -6.25
C LEU A 4 -8.63 0.52 -5.66
N PHE A 5 -9.08 -0.51 -6.37
CA PHE A 5 -8.95 -1.90 -5.96
C PHE A 5 -8.61 -2.83 -7.12
N ASN A 6 -7.75 -3.80 -6.84
CA ASN A 6 -7.53 -4.97 -7.69
C ASN A 6 -7.65 -6.24 -6.84
N ASN A 7 -8.15 -7.31 -7.46
CA ASN A 7 -8.12 -8.63 -6.83
C ASN A 7 -6.67 -9.12 -6.74
N PHE A 8 -6.31 -9.70 -5.59
CA PHE A 8 -5.02 -10.38 -5.38
C PHE A 8 -3.77 -9.49 -5.56
N ALA A 9 -3.89 -8.18 -5.35
CA ALA A 9 -2.74 -7.27 -5.32
C ALA A 9 -1.84 -7.61 -4.11
N SER A 10 -0.78 -8.38 -4.36
CA SER A 10 0.22 -8.81 -3.40
C SER A 10 1.58 -8.79 -4.08
N GLY A 11 2.60 -8.39 -3.35
CA GLY A 11 3.99 -8.42 -3.79
C GLY A 11 4.96 -8.49 -2.61
N VAL A 12 6.23 -8.56 -2.95
CA VAL A 12 7.36 -8.68 -2.02
C VAL A 12 8.31 -7.51 -2.24
N LEU A 13 8.82 -6.94 -1.15
CA LEU A 13 9.81 -5.88 -1.21
C LEU A 13 11.13 -6.42 -1.77
N LEU A 14 11.61 -5.83 -2.86
CA LEU A 14 12.91 -6.14 -3.46
C LEU A 14 14.08 -5.63 -2.62
N LEU A 15 13.88 -4.49 -1.94
CA LEU A 15 14.91 -3.79 -1.15
C LEU A 15 14.40 -3.48 0.25
N ASP A 16 15.33 -3.29 1.19
CA ASP A 16 15.03 -2.73 2.50
C ASP A 16 14.50 -1.31 2.34
N ILE A 17 13.50 -0.95 3.16
CA ILE A 17 12.98 0.41 3.27
C ILE A 17 13.06 0.88 4.71
N LEU A 18 13.27 2.17 4.91
CA LEU A 18 13.22 2.86 6.19
C LEU A 18 11.88 3.58 6.37
N ALA A 19 11.65 4.13 7.56
CA ALA A 19 10.40 4.82 7.91
C ALA A 19 10.11 6.06 7.04
N GLY A 20 11.14 6.69 6.48
CA GLY A 20 11.02 7.87 5.62
C GLY A 20 10.86 7.56 4.14
N ASP A 21 11.03 6.29 3.73
CA ASP A 21 11.03 5.93 2.33
C ASP A 21 9.59 5.81 1.82
N THR A 22 9.32 6.56 0.74
CA THR A 22 8.02 6.60 0.07
C THR A 22 8.00 5.79 -1.21
N GLU A 23 9.16 5.44 -1.76
CA GLU A 23 9.28 4.57 -2.93
C GLU A 23 9.55 3.14 -2.44
N ILE A 24 8.66 2.22 -2.83
CA ILE A 24 8.73 0.81 -2.45
C ILE A 24 8.92 0.01 -3.73
N SER A 25 10.11 -0.55 -3.92
CA SER A 25 10.42 -1.42 -5.03
C SER A 25 9.93 -2.84 -4.75
N LEU A 26 9.14 -3.39 -5.65
CA LEU A 26 8.68 -4.77 -5.62
C LEU A 26 9.64 -5.69 -6.40
N ASP A 27 9.49 -7.00 -6.18
CA ASP A 27 10.10 -8.00 -7.05
C ASP A 27 9.61 -7.83 -8.50
N VAL A 28 10.48 -8.24 -9.43
CA VAL A 28 10.32 -7.95 -10.85
C VAL A 28 9.01 -8.53 -11.40
N GLY A 29 8.20 -7.67 -11.99
CA GLY A 29 6.93 -8.02 -12.61
C GLY A 29 5.73 -8.05 -11.66
N GLU A 30 5.92 -7.87 -10.35
CA GLU A 30 4.82 -7.91 -9.39
C GLU A 30 3.99 -6.62 -9.35
N GLY A 31 4.54 -5.50 -9.83
CA GLY A 31 3.80 -4.24 -9.90
C GLY A 31 2.51 -4.33 -10.72
N VAL A 32 2.45 -5.24 -11.70
CA VAL A 32 1.27 -5.44 -12.55
C VAL A 32 0.02 -5.87 -11.78
N PHE A 33 0.17 -6.45 -10.58
CA PHE A 33 -0.96 -6.87 -9.75
C PHE A 33 -1.66 -5.69 -9.06
N PHE A 34 -0.97 -4.56 -8.94
CA PHE A 34 -1.47 -3.37 -8.26
C PHE A 34 -2.18 -2.40 -9.22
N PRO A 35 -3.18 -1.65 -8.74
CA PRO A 35 -3.80 -0.56 -9.52
C PRO A 35 -2.77 0.50 -9.97
N ASP A 36 -3.18 1.36 -10.89
CA ASP A 36 -2.38 2.51 -11.36
C ASP A 36 -3.09 3.82 -11.03
N PRO A 37 -3.05 4.28 -9.76
CA PRO A 37 -3.76 5.47 -9.34
C PRO A 37 -3.18 6.75 -9.97
N ILE A 38 -4.08 7.67 -10.31
CA ILE A 38 -3.74 9.04 -10.69
C ILE A 38 -3.38 9.84 -9.44
N GLU A 39 -2.12 10.27 -9.37
CA GLU A 39 -1.57 11.03 -8.25
C GLU A 39 -2.42 12.27 -7.91
N GLY A 40 -2.78 12.41 -6.63
CA GLY A 40 -3.61 13.51 -6.12
C GLY A 40 -5.12 13.35 -6.34
N VAL A 41 -5.55 12.34 -7.10
CA VAL A 41 -6.97 12.07 -7.38
C VAL A 41 -7.41 10.74 -6.79
N GLU A 42 -6.56 9.73 -6.90
CA GLU A 42 -6.83 8.34 -6.54
C GLU A 42 -5.76 7.80 -5.60
N TYR A 43 -6.11 6.76 -4.84
CA TYR A 43 -5.16 6.02 -4.03
C TYR A 43 -5.62 4.57 -3.82
N CYS A 44 -4.70 3.73 -3.35
CA CYS A 44 -4.98 2.34 -3.00
C CYS A 44 -4.45 2.06 -1.60
N VAL A 45 -5.25 1.38 -0.77
CA VAL A 45 -4.87 1.01 0.60
C VAL A 45 -4.09 -0.29 0.59
N LEU A 46 -2.84 -0.23 1.03
CA LEU A 46 -1.95 -1.39 1.13
C LEU A 46 -1.50 -1.59 2.58
N VAL A 47 -1.08 -2.81 2.89
CA VAL A 47 -0.48 -3.18 4.18
C VAL A 47 0.87 -3.83 3.92
N ILE A 48 1.91 -3.28 4.53
CA ILE A 48 3.23 -3.91 4.59
C ILE A 48 3.25 -4.80 5.84
N GLU A 49 3.74 -6.03 5.71
CA GLU A 49 3.90 -6.97 6.82
C GLU A 49 5.26 -7.67 6.76
N ASP A 50 5.98 -7.65 7.88
CA ASP A 50 7.23 -8.40 8.04
C ASP A 50 6.96 -9.86 8.50
N ILE A 51 8.02 -10.68 8.55
CA ILE A 51 7.92 -12.08 9.00
C ILE A 51 7.54 -12.20 10.48
N SER A 52 7.72 -11.14 11.26
CA SER A 52 7.34 -11.09 12.68
C SER A 52 5.87 -10.72 12.87
N GLY A 53 5.15 -10.42 11.79
CA GLY A 53 3.75 -10.05 11.77
C GLY A 53 3.47 -8.58 12.09
N ILE A 54 4.50 -7.73 12.16
CA ILE A 54 4.34 -6.29 12.36
C ILE A 54 3.80 -5.69 11.07
N LYS A 55 2.77 -4.85 11.20
CA LYS A 55 1.99 -4.30 10.07
C LYS A 55 2.01 -2.78 10.06
N GLU A 56 2.04 -2.22 8.86
CA GLU A 56 1.80 -0.80 8.61
C GLU A 56 0.81 -0.65 7.46
N VAL A 57 -0.14 0.27 7.63
CA VAL A 57 -1.05 0.67 6.54
C VAL A 57 -0.42 1.83 5.79
N VAL A 58 -0.42 1.74 4.46
CA VAL A 58 0.12 2.76 3.56
C VAL A 58 -0.89 3.07 2.45
N HIS A 59 -0.88 4.30 1.95
CA HIS A 59 -1.69 4.70 0.81
C HIS A 59 -0.80 4.86 -0.42
N MET A 60 -0.94 3.95 -1.37
CA MET A 60 -0.25 4.01 -2.65
C MET A 60 -0.95 5.03 -3.56
N THR A 61 -0.21 6.03 -4.00
CA THR A 61 -0.72 7.17 -4.79
C THR A 61 -0.26 7.14 -6.24
N LYS A 62 0.72 6.30 -6.55
CA LYS A 62 1.23 6.10 -7.92
C LYS A 62 1.91 4.75 -8.04
N ARG A 63 1.90 4.20 -9.25
CA ARG A 63 2.73 3.07 -9.65
C ARG A 63 3.59 3.44 -10.86
N THR A 64 4.82 2.93 -10.92
CA THR A 64 5.68 3.04 -12.10
C THR A 64 6.45 1.74 -12.28
N GLY A 65 5.95 0.87 -13.16
CA GLY A 65 6.45 -0.50 -13.28
C GLY A 65 6.24 -1.26 -11.97
N ASP A 66 7.36 -1.67 -11.35
CA ASP A 66 7.42 -2.39 -10.07
C ASP A 66 7.70 -1.47 -8.87
N VAL A 67 7.72 -0.14 -9.06
CA VAL A 67 7.89 0.83 -7.98
C VAL A 67 6.53 1.41 -7.59
N LEU A 68 6.19 1.30 -6.31
CA LEU A 68 5.02 1.92 -5.71
C LEU A 68 5.44 3.20 -4.98
N THR A 69 4.74 4.30 -5.23
CA THR A 69 4.86 5.53 -4.43
C THR A 69 3.75 5.53 -3.38
N CYS A 70 4.14 5.58 -2.11
CA CYS A 70 3.24 5.41 -0.98
C CYS A 70 3.39 6.53 0.07
N THR A 71 2.26 6.99 0.60
CA THR A 71 2.21 7.71 1.88
C THR A 71 2.21 6.71 3.03
N ARG A 72 3.20 6.82 3.92
CA ARG A 72 3.45 5.91 5.05
C ARG A 72 2.61 6.26 6.29
N ALA A 73 2.57 5.39 7.29
CA ALA A 73 1.90 5.62 8.59
C ALA A 73 0.42 6.03 8.51
N GLN A 74 -0.37 5.33 7.70
CA GLN A 74 -1.80 5.62 7.56
C GLN A 74 -2.64 4.92 8.62
N GLU A 75 -3.88 5.39 8.80
CA GLU A 75 -4.86 4.81 9.73
C GLU A 75 -4.35 4.66 11.19
N GLY A 76 -3.48 5.58 11.62
CA GLY A 76 -2.91 5.56 12.97
C GLY A 76 -1.81 4.51 13.19
N THR A 77 -1.35 3.83 12.13
CA THR A 77 -0.16 2.99 12.18
C THR A 77 1.13 3.81 12.19
N ILE A 78 2.27 3.18 12.48
CA ILE A 78 3.56 3.84 12.61
C ILE A 78 4.46 3.39 11.46
N ALA A 79 5.08 4.36 10.77
CA ALA A 79 6.08 4.08 9.75
C ALA A 79 7.35 3.52 10.38
N GLN A 80 7.84 2.41 9.83
CA GLN A 80 9.05 1.75 10.30
C GLN A 80 9.86 1.15 9.15
N GLY A 81 11.02 0.60 9.49
CA GLY A 81 11.83 -0.13 8.53
C GLY A 81 11.28 -1.53 8.25
N TYR A 82 11.31 -1.94 6.99
CA TYR A 82 11.00 -3.31 6.55
C TYR A 82 12.15 -3.84 5.73
N SER A 83 12.55 -5.07 5.98
CA SER A 83 13.58 -5.73 5.18
C SER A 83 13.02 -6.21 3.84
N ALA A 84 13.90 -6.32 2.85
CA ALA A 84 13.63 -7.06 1.62
C ALA A 84 13.06 -8.45 1.95
N GLY A 85 12.11 -8.92 1.15
CA GLY A 85 11.34 -10.12 1.44
C GLY A 85 10.08 -9.89 2.29
N SER A 86 9.88 -8.70 2.86
CA SER A 86 8.60 -8.35 3.50
C SER A 86 7.49 -8.28 2.46
N ARG A 87 6.26 -8.58 2.88
CA ARG A 87 5.10 -8.62 1.98
C ARG A 87 4.39 -7.27 1.97
N ILE A 88 3.86 -6.87 0.82
CA ILE A 88 2.94 -5.74 0.71
C ILE A 88 1.70 -6.15 -0.09
N GLU A 89 0.52 -5.83 0.44
CA GLU A 89 -0.74 -6.29 -0.15
C GLU A 89 -1.87 -5.30 0.00
N LEU A 90 -2.80 -5.33 -0.95
CA LEU A 90 -4.10 -4.72 -0.76
C LEU A 90 -4.88 -5.53 0.27
N ARG A 91 -5.28 -4.89 1.37
CA ARG A 91 -6.10 -5.49 2.42
C ARG A 91 -7.26 -4.58 2.77
N ALA A 92 -8.38 -5.19 3.13
CA ALA A 92 -9.51 -4.46 3.69
C ALA A 92 -9.17 -4.02 5.12
N THR A 93 -9.03 -2.72 5.34
CA THR A 93 -8.72 -2.10 6.64
C THR A 93 -9.96 -1.48 7.27
N ALA A 94 -9.87 -1.07 8.54
CA ALA A 94 -10.97 -0.40 9.22
C ALA A 94 -11.25 0.99 8.60
N GLY A 95 -10.20 1.75 8.25
CA GLY A 95 -10.34 3.02 7.54
C GLY A 95 -11.03 2.84 6.21
N PHE A 96 -10.64 1.82 5.43
CA PHE A 96 -11.31 1.47 4.19
C PHE A 96 -12.82 1.22 4.36
N PHE A 97 -13.23 0.40 5.32
CA PHE A 97 -14.66 0.15 5.55
C PHE A 97 -15.42 1.38 6.07
N THR A 98 -14.74 2.25 6.83
CA THR A 98 -15.33 3.51 7.31
C THR A 98 -15.64 4.43 6.13
N ASP A 99 -14.67 4.64 5.24
CA ASP A 99 -14.84 5.44 4.03
C ASP A 99 -15.94 4.88 3.12
N PHE A 100 -16.03 3.54 2.99
CA PHE A 100 -17.07 2.88 2.22
C PHE A 100 -18.47 3.11 2.79
N VAL A 101 -18.63 3.04 4.12
CA VAL A 101 -19.91 3.29 4.79
C VAL A 101 -20.32 4.75 4.65
N ASP A 102 -19.39 5.68 4.84
CA ASP A 102 -19.66 7.11 4.71
C ASP A 102 -20.07 7.47 3.27
N ALA A 103 -19.43 6.89 2.26
CA ALA A 103 -19.82 7.04 0.86
C ALA A 103 -21.20 6.43 0.53
N GLY A 104 -21.71 5.49 1.33
CA GLY A 104 -23.05 4.94 1.18
C GLY A 104 -24.15 5.76 1.86
N THR A 105 -23.76 6.76 2.67
CA THR A 105 -24.69 7.57 3.47
C THR A 105 -25.05 8.84 2.71
N TYR A 106 -25.85 8.70 1.63
CA TYR A 106 -26.49 9.80 0.90
C TYR A 106 -28.01 9.71 0.98
#